data_AF-A0AAI9WA48-F1
#
_entry.id   AF-A0AAI9WA48-F1
#
_cell.length_a   1.000
_cell.length_b   1.000
_cell.length_c   1.000
_cell.angle_alpha   90.00
_cell.angle_beta   90.00
_cell.angle_gamma   90.00
#
_symmetry.space_group_name_H-M   'P 1'
#
loop_
_entity.id
_entity.type
_entity.pdbx_description
1 polymer ?
#
loop_
_entity_poly.entity_id
_entity_poly.type
_entity_poly.pdbx_seq_one_letter_code
_entity_poly.pdbx_strand_id
1 'polypeptide(L)'
;MSENSKKGPLIKKKTKTNTLERPKPVVISSQNDFKFNNEQSNRLQLTSNEPINKEKAVSIPPVEKKTAIPVSELKTKPARKTKSVVGKNNNVKSIKVPHDLHTQIGVLGKFMDENKTYAIISELVEYYTKNELTDRQQKQFEYMTEFFNENEE
;
A
#
# COMPACT_ATOMS: atom_id res chain seq x y z
N MET A 1 -23.31 -29.23 -46.34
CA MET A 1 -22.80 -28.64 -45.09
C MET A 1 -22.06 -27.35 -45.42
N SER A 2 -22.65 -26.19 -45.14
CA SER A 2 -21.92 -24.92 -45.03
C SER A 2 -22.77 -23.96 -44.20
N GLU A 3 -22.45 -23.82 -42.91
CA GLU A 3 -23.07 -22.84 -42.02
C GLU A 3 -22.46 -21.46 -42.30
N ASN A 4 -23.23 -20.57 -42.91
CA ASN A 4 -22.87 -19.16 -42.98
C ASN A 4 -23.26 -18.48 -41.66
N SER A 5 -22.29 -18.31 -40.75
CA SER A 5 -22.47 -17.54 -39.51
C SER A 5 -22.74 -16.07 -39.82
N LYS A 6 -24.00 -15.63 -39.72
CA LYS A 6 -24.40 -14.21 -39.77
C LYS A 6 -23.89 -13.48 -38.51
N LYS A 7 -22.67 -12.95 -38.55
CA LYS A 7 -22.23 -11.96 -37.55
C LYS A 7 -22.86 -10.60 -37.89
N GLY A 8 -23.53 -10.00 -36.90
CA GLY A 8 -24.19 -8.70 -37.04
C GLY A 8 -23.21 -7.54 -37.34
N PRO A 9 -23.72 -6.34 -37.69
CA PRO A 9 -22.87 -5.23 -38.10
C PRO A 9 -22.05 -4.68 -36.93
N LEU A 10 -20.76 -4.43 -37.18
CA LEU A 10 -19.81 -3.92 -36.20
C LEU A 10 -20.02 -2.41 -35.98
N ILE A 11 -20.35 -2.01 -34.74
CA ILE A 11 -20.54 -0.60 -34.37
C ILE A 11 -19.19 0.13 -34.40
N LYS A 12 -18.98 1.00 -35.38
CA LYS A 12 -17.80 1.88 -35.45
C LYS A 12 -17.98 3.06 -34.48
N LYS A 13 -17.11 3.18 -33.47
CA LYS A 13 -17.11 4.32 -32.55
C LYS A 13 -16.67 5.59 -33.28
N LYS A 14 -17.45 6.67 -33.18
CA LYS A 14 -17.07 7.99 -33.71
C LYS A 14 -15.86 8.51 -32.91
N THR A 15 -14.79 8.84 -33.62
CA THR A 15 -13.62 9.54 -33.06
C THR A 15 -14.07 10.89 -32.51
N LYS A 16 -13.92 11.09 -31.20
CA LYS A 16 -14.11 12.40 -30.58
C LYS A 16 -13.14 13.38 -31.25
N THR A 17 -13.68 14.35 -31.98
CA THR A 17 -12.94 15.56 -32.38
C THR A 17 -12.51 16.25 -31.10
N ASN A 18 -11.26 16.03 -30.69
CA ASN A 18 -10.66 16.69 -29.56
C ASN A 18 -10.40 18.16 -29.96
N THR A 19 -11.38 19.02 -29.73
CA THR A 19 -11.35 20.46 -30.05
C THR A 19 -10.66 21.29 -28.96
N LEU A 20 -9.97 20.66 -28.00
CA LEU A 20 -9.16 21.36 -27.02
C LEU A 20 -7.71 20.90 -27.16
N GLU A 21 -6.88 21.82 -27.66
CA GLU A 21 -5.44 21.63 -27.80
C GLU A 21 -4.85 21.30 -26.43
N ARG A 22 -4.16 20.16 -26.34
CA ARG A 22 -3.51 19.76 -25.09
C ARG A 22 -2.34 20.71 -24.82
N PRO A 23 -2.16 21.19 -23.58
CA PRO A 23 -1.05 22.07 -23.26
C PRO A 23 0.28 21.38 -23.55
N LYS A 24 1.20 22.12 -24.18
CA LYS A 24 2.56 21.63 -24.47
C LYS A 24 3.36 21.54 -23.17
N PRO A 25 4.24 20.52 -23.03
CA PRO A 25 5.11 20.41 -21.86
C PRO A 25 6.07 21.59 -21.79
N VAL A 26 6.17 22.19 -20.59
CA VAL A 26 7.11 23.28 -20.32
C VAL A 26 8.50 22.67 -20.14
N VAL A 27 9.45 23.08 -20.99
CA VAL A 27 10.86 22.72 -20.82
C VAL A 27 11.42 23.57 -19.68
N ILE A 28 11.65 22.93 -18.53
CA ILE A 28 12.33 23.55 -17.40
C ILE A 28 13.80 23.63 -17.78
N SER A 29 14.24 24.80 -18.25
CA SER A 29 15.66 25.13 -18.34
C SER A 29 16.23 25.09 -16.93
N SER A 30 17.03 24.05 -16.64
CA SER A 30 17.70 23.86 -15.36
C SER A 30 18.85 24.85 -15.17
N GLN A 31 18.53 26.15 -15.17
CA GLN A 31 19.36 27.10 -14.43
C GLN A 31 19.07 26.83 -12.95
N ASN A 32 19.96 26.03 -12.38
CA ASN A 32 19.91 25.57 -11.01
C ASN A 32 20.16 26.75 -10.06
N ASP A 33 19.12 27.49 -9.70
CA ASP A 33 19.21 28.55 -8.67
C ASP A 33 19.26 28.01 -7.23
N PHE A 34 19.25 26.69 -7.07
CA PHE A 34 19.45 26.02 -5.79
C PHE A 34 20.68 25.09 -5.86
N LYS A 35 21.87 25.66 -5.68
CA LYS A 35 23.08 24.92 -5.35
C LYS A 35 23.54 25.28 -3.94
N PHE A 36 23.43 24.31 -3.04
CA PHE A 36 24.06 24.37 -1.72
C PHE A 36 25.54 23.99 -1.91
N ASN A 37 26.45 24.95 -1.76
CA ASN A 37 27.89 24.67 -1.78
C ASN A 37 28.26 23.95 -0.48
N ASN A 38 28.48 22.64 -0.59
CA ASN A 38 29.02 21.85 0.50
C ASN A 38 30.56 21.96 0.47
N GLU A 39 31.12 22.97 1.11
CA GLU A 39 32.57 23.01 1.37
C GLU A 39 32.89 22.19 2.63
N GLN A 40 32.96 20.88 2.47
CA GLN A 40 33.86 20.06 3.28
C GLN A 40 34.92 19.49 2.34
N SER A 41 36.01 20.24 2.27
CA SER A 41 37.21 19.88 1.53
C SER A 41 37.85 18.61 2.11
N ASN A 42 38.33 17.77 1.20
CA ASN A 42 39.51 16.91 1.34
C ASN A 42 39.46 15.76 2.34
N ARG A 43 39.19 14.54 1.85
CA ARG A 43 40.18 13.43 1.96
C ARG A 43 39.93 12.25 0.99
N LEU A 44 40.77 12.22 -0.04
CA LEU A 44 41.35 11.05 -0.73
C LEU A 44 40.46 10.12 -1.59
N GLN A 45 40.55 10.32 -2.91
CA GLN A 45 40.57 9.23 -3.89
C GLN A 45 42.02 8.97 -4.33
N LEU A 46 42.40 7.69 -4.43
CA LEU A 46 43.27 7.00 -5.43
C LEU A 46 43.77 5.69 -4.76
N THR A 47 43.74 4.50 -5.34
CA THR A 47 43.99 4.11 -6.74
C THR A 47 43.28 2.82 -7.12
N SER A 48 43.13 2.66 -8.44
CA SER A 48 42.69 1.52 -9.23
C SER A 48 43.42 0.20 -8.96
N ASN A 49 42.76 -0.94 -9.22
CA ASN A 49 43.13 -1.89 -10.30
C ASN A 49 42.20 -3.12 -10.26
N GLU A 50 41.31 -3.23 -11.26
CA GLU A 50 40.68 -4.49 -11.68
C GLU A 50 41.69 -5.27 -12.54
N PRO A 51 41.65 -6.62 -12.58
CA PRO A 51 40.80 -7.24 -13.59
C PRO A 51 40.07 -8.53 -13.17
N ILE A 52 38.85 -8.62 -13.69
CA ILE A 52 38.04 -9.79 -14.01
C ILE A 52 38.89 -11.02 -14.40
N ASN A 53 38.69 -12.20 -13.79
CA ASN A 53 38.12 -13.41 -14.44
C ASN A 53 38.15 -14.71 -13.60
N LYS A 54 37.16 -15.58 -13.89
CA LYS A 54 37.10 -17.06 -13.74
C LYS A 54 36.61 -17.68 -12.42
N GLU A 55 35.32 -18.00 -12.42
CA GLU A 55 34.73 -19.34 -12.28
C GLU A 55 35.48 -20.37 -11.41
N LYS A 56 34.81 -20.81 -10.33
CA LYS A 56 34.69 -22.25 -10.02
C LYS A 56 33.48 -22.51 -9.15
N ALA A 57 32.57 -23.32 -9.72
CA ALA A 57 31.36 -23.83 -9.11
C ALA A 57 31.68 -24.67 -7.87
N VAL A 58 30.96 -24.41 -6.78
CA VAL A 58 30.90 -25.32 -5.63
C VAL A 58 29.65 -26.18 -5.77
N SER A 59 29.91 -27.48 -5.78
CA SER A 59 29.00 -28.60 -5.99
C SER A 59 27.88 -28.70 -4.96
N ILE A 60 26.64 -28.79 -5.44
CA ILE A 60 25.46 -29.22 -4.67
C ILE A 60 25.27 -30.71 -4.98
N PRO A 61 25.19 -31.62 -3.98
CA PRO A 61 24.89 -33.02 -4.25
C PRO A 61 23.40 -33.21 -4.61
N PRO A 62 23.06 -34.10 -5.55
CA PRO A 62 21.69 -34.33 -5.99
C PRO A 62 21.00 -35.33 -5.04
N VAL A 63 19.83 -34.98 -4.52
CA VAL A 63 18.92 -35.94 -3.88
C VAL A 63 17.67 -36.09 -4.74
N GLU A 64 17.33 -37.36 -4.93
CA GLU A 64 16.54 -37.90 -6.00
C GLU A 64 15.03 -37.72 -5.83
N LYS A 65 14.36 -37.97 -6.95
CA LYS A 65 12.95 -37.78 -7.24
C LYS A 65 12.05 -38.74 -6.44
N LYS A 66 10.79 -38.29 -6.29
CA LYS A 66 9.51 -39.04 -6.26
C LYS A 66 8.83 -39.11 -4.89
N THR A 67 7.82 -38.26 -4.72
CA THR A 67 6.50 -38.68 -4.20
C THR A 67 5.44 -37.75 -4.76
N ALA A 68 4.62 -38.31 -5.65
CA ALA A 68 3.36 -37.72 -6.08
C ALA A 68 2.42 -37.66 -4.88
N ILE A 69 2.00 -36.45 -4.49
CA ILE A 69 0.91 -36.24 -3.54
C ILE A 69 -0.24 -35.64 -4.35
N PRO A 70 -1.44 -36.25 -4.32
CA PRO A 70 -2.53 -35.92 -5.22
C PRO A 70 -3.07 -34.52 -4.97
N VAL A 71 -3.38 -33.82 -6.06
CA VAL A 71 -4.01 -32.50 -6.08
C VAL A 71 -5.37 -32.61 -5.40
N SER A 72 -5.51 -32.06 -4.18
CA SER A 72 -6.82 -31.94 -3.55
C SER A 72 -7.63 -30.90 -4.32
N GLU A 73 -8.73 -31.32 -4.91
CA GLU A 73 -9.71 -30.45 -5.57
C GLU A 73 -10.18 -29.34 -4.61
N LEU A 74 -9.72 -28.12 -4.84
CA LEU A 74 -10.22 -26.94 -4.17
C LEU A 74 -11.68 -26.73 -4.58
N LYS A 75 -12.61 -27.23 -3.78
CA LYS A 75 -14.03 -26.87 -3.88
C LYS A 75 -14.18 -25.38 -3.61
N THR A 76 -14.20 -24.58 -4.68
CA THR A 76 -14.61 -23.17 -4.65
C THR A 76 -16.04 -23.09 -4.14
N LYS A 77 -16.20 -22.77 -2.85
CA LYS A 77 -17.51 -22.42 -2.28
C LYS A 77 -18.00 -21.15 -2.99
N PRO A 78 -19.25 -21.09 -3.47
CA PRO A 78 -19.80 -19.87 -4.05
C PRO A 78 -19.88 -18.78 -2.98
N ALA A 79 -19.43 -17.56 -3.34
CA ALA A 79 -19.51 -16.40 -2.47
C ALA A 79 -20.98 -16.11 -2.13
N ARG A 80 -21.37 -16.29 -0.86
CA ARG A 80 -22.68 -15.90 -0.36
C ARG A 80 -22.75 -14.37 -0.32
N LYS A 81 -23.51 -13.77 -1.22
CA LYS A 81 -23.84 -12.34 -1.15
C LYS A 81 -24.90 -12.14 -0.07
N THR A 82 -24.48 -11.83 1.14
CA THR A 82 -25.39 -11.35 2.19
C THR A 82 -25.59 -9.85 2.02
N LYS A 83 -26.75 -9.44 1.46
CA LYS A 83 -27.23 -8.07 1.58
C LYS A 83 -27.99 -7.97 2.90
N SER A 84 -27.32 -7.50 3.95
CA SER A 84 -27.98 -6.98 5.14
C SER A 84 -27.78 -5.47 5.14
N VAL A 85 -28.88 -4.75 4.93
CA VAL A 85 -28.92 -3.28 4.97
C VAL A 85 -29.58 -2.89 6.28
N VAL A 86 -28.81 -2.95 7.37
CA VAL A 86 -29.09 -2.23 8.61
C VAL A 86 -27.73 -1.83 9.20
N GLY A 87 -27.48 -0.53 9.42
CA GLY A 87 -26.24 -0.03 10.04
C GLY A 87 -25.22 0.64 9.11
N LYS A 88 -25.64 1.36 8.06
CA LYS A 88 -24.75 2.03 7.08
C LYS A 88 -23.81 3.10 7.66
N ASN A 89 -23.97 3.48 8.92
CA ASN A 89 -23.25 4.60 9.53
C ASN A 89 -21.98 4.16 10.28
N ASN A 90 -21.80 2.85 10.52
CA ASN A 90 -20.58 2.32 11.13
C ASN A 90 -19.59 1.90 10.04
N ASN A 91 -18.92 2.89 9.44
CA ASN A 91 -17.82 2.63 8.51
C ASN A 91 -16.57 2.26 9.32
N VAL A 92 -16.25 0.97 9.39
CA VAL A 92 -15.01 0.49 10.01
C VAL A 92 -13.92 0.39 8.96
N LYS A 93 -12.88 1.21 9.08
CA LYS A 93 -11.67 1.13 8.25
C LYS A 93 -10.68 0.15 8.88
N SER A 94 -9.92 -0.56 8.03
CA SER A 94 -8.86 -1.46 8.47
C SER A 94 -7.49 -0.84 8.23
N ILE A 95 -6.58 -1.02 9.19
CA ILE A 95 -5.21 -0.52 9.13
C ILE A 95 -4.27 -1.73 9.19
N LYS A 96 -3.27 -1.76 8.32
CA LYS A 96 -2.21 -2.78 8.37
C LYS A 96 -1.14 -2.33 9.37
N VAL A 97 -0.81 -3.22 10.30
CA VAL A 97 0.23 -3.01 11.31
C VAL A 97 1.23 -4.17 11.30
N PRO A 98 2.50 -3.95 11.68
CA PRO A 98 3.46 -5.01 11.93
C PRO A 98 2.94 -6.10 12.86
N HIS A 99 3.44 -7.33 12.70
CA HIS A 99 2.96 -8.50 13.44
C HIS A 99 3.13 -8.34 14.96
N ASP A 100 4.24 -7.75 15.39
CA ASP A 100 4.55 -7.55 16.80
C ASP A 100 3.51 -6.63 17.47
N LEU A 101 3.17 -5.51 16.83
CA LEU A 101 2.13 -4.59 17.30
C LEU A 101 0.75 -5.24 17.31
N HIS A 102 0.40 -6.00 16.27
CA HIS A 102 -0.86 -6.74 16.23
C HIS A 102 -0.97 -7.72 17.43
N THR A 103 0.13 -8.40 17.75
CA THR A 103 0.19 -9.33 18.88
C THR A 103 0.07 -8.59 20.22
N GLN A 104 0.76 -7.47 20.38
CA GLN A 104 0.67 -6.64 21.58
C GLN A 104 -0.76 -6.10 21.81
N ILE A 105 -1.42 -5.61 20.76
CA ILE A 105 -2.82 -5.17 20.84
C ILE A 105 -3.74 -6.35 21.21
N GLY A 106 -3.51 -7.53 20.63
CA GLY A 106 -4.28 -8.74 20.96
C GLY A 106 -4.06 -9.22 22.40
N VAL A 107 -2.87 -9.03 22.96
CA VAL A 107 -2.57 -9.31 24.37
C VAL A 107 -3.23 -8.27 25.27
N LEU A 108 -3.15 -6.98 24.92
CA LEU A 108 -3.77 -5.89 25.65
C LEU A 108 -5.28 -6.08 25.78
N GLY A 109 -5.95 -6.52 24.70
CA GLY A 109 -7.38 -6.83 24.72
C GLY A 109 -7.78 -8.01 25.61
N LYS A 110 -6.84 -8.78 26.17
CA LYS A 110 -7.14 -9.78 27.21
C LYS A 110 -7.17 -9.19 28.61
N PHE A 111 -6.52 -8.05 28.81
CA PHE A 111 -6.46 -7.34 30.09
C PHE A 111 -7.53 -6.26 30.20
N MET A 112 -7.99 -5.72 29.06
CA MET A 112 -9.10 -4.80 28.99
C MET A 112 -10.40 -5.58 28.78
N ASP A 113 -11.51 -5.14 29.37
CA ASP A 113 -12.83 -5.77 29.18
C ASP A 113 -13.38 -5.57 27.73
N GLU A 114 -12.63 -4.84 26.90
CA GLU A 114 -12.97 -4.53 25.52
C GLU A 114 -12.56 -5.64 24.54
N ASN A 115 -13.56 -6.33 24.00
CA ASN A 115 -13.32 -7.38 23.00
C ASN A 115 -13.03 -6.84 21.58
N LYS A 116 -13.15 -5.53 21.34
CA LYS A 116 -13.09 -4.94 20.00
C LYS A 116 -11.82 -4.12 19.84
N THR A 117 -10.99 -4.50 18.87
CA THR A 117 -9.69 -3.86 18.60
C THR A 117 -9.77 -2.35 18.37
N TYR A 118 -10.84 -1.86 17.74
CA TYR A 118 -11.01 -0.43 17.50
C TYR A 118 -11.28 0.37 18.78
N ALA A 119 -11.89 -0.25 19.79
CA ALA A 119 -12.16 0.40 21.07
C ALA A 119 -10.86 0.56 21.86
N ILE A 120 -10.04 -0.51 21.90
CA ILE A 120 -8.69 -0.49 22.49
C ILE A 120 -7.84 0.60 21.83
N ILE A 121 -7.85 0.68 20.50
CA ILE A 121 -7.11 1.72 19.77
C ILE A 121 -7.66 3.12 20.10
N SER A 122 -8.97 3.29 20.22
CA SER A 122 -9.60 4.55 20.61
C SER A 122 -9.13 4.99 21.99
N GLU A 123 -9.14 4.08 22.97
CA GLU A 123 -8.70 4.37 24.34
C GLU A 123 -7.21 4.72 24.38
N LEU A 124 -6.37 4.01 23.63
CA LEU A 124 -4.94 4.34 23.52
C LEU A 124 -4.70 5.74 22.94
N VAL A 125 -5.46 6.12 21.91
CA VAL A 125 -5.37 7.47 21.31
C VAL A 125 -5.85 8.52 22.29
N GLU A 126 -6.97 8.30 22.97
CA GLU A 126 -7.48 9.22 23.99
C GLU A 126 -6.53 9.39 25.17
N TYR A 127 -5.94 8.29 25.65
CA TYR A 127 -4.97 8.32 26.74
C TYR A 127 -3.73 9.13 26.35
N TYR A 128 -3.19 8.87 25.15
CA TYR A 128 -2.00 9.58 24.67
C TYR A 128 -2.27 11.07 24.45
N THR A 129 -3.41 11.41 23.85
CA THR A 129 -3.77 12.82 23.60
C THR A 129 -4.00 13.62 24.88
N LYS A 130 -4.54 12.99 25.93
CA LYS A 130 -4.81 13.64 27.22
C LYS A 130 -3.57 13.78 28.11
N ASN A 131 -2.66 12.80 28.07
CA ASN A 131 -1.57 12.71 29.06
C ASN A 131 -0.19 13.07 28.52
N GLU A 132 0.08 12.80 27.24
CA GLU A 132 1.43 12.93 26.66
C GLU A 132 1.59 14.15 25.75
N LEU A 133 0.49 14.69 25.21
CA LEU A 133 0.54 15.86 24.34
C LEU A 133 0.55 17.18 25.13
N THR A 134 1.32 18.14 24.64
CA THR A 134 1.22 19.54 25.09
C THR A 134 -0.07 20.19 24.60
N ASP A 135 -0.55 21.23 25.30
CA ASP A 135 -1.75 22.00 24.91
C ASP A 135 -1.73 22.44 23.43
N ARG A 136 -0.56 22.82 22.93
CA ARG A 136 -0.39 23.21 21.53
C ARG A 136 -0.60 22.02 20.58
N GLN A 137 -0.01 20.87 20.89
CA GLN A 137 -0.14 19.66 20.08
C GLN A 137 -1.56 19.10 20.12
N GLN A 138 -2.23 19.18 21.27
CA GLN A 138 -3.62 18.78 21.43
C GLN A 138 -4.55 19.60 20.52
N LYS A 139 -4.40 20.93 20.51
CA LYS A 139 -5.14 21.82 19.59
C LYS A 139 -4.86 21.51 18.11
N GLN A 140 -3.62 21.20 17.77
CA GLN A 140 -3.26 20.79 16.40
C GLN A 140 -3.90 19.47 16.01
N PHE A 141 -3.90 18.50 16.92
CA PHE A 141 -4.55 17.21 16.71
C PHE A 141 -6.06 17.39 16.47
N GLU A 142 -6.74 18.15 17.32
CA GLU A 142 -8.17 18.47 17.18
C GLU A 142 -8.48 19.10 15.82
N TYR A 143 -7.77 20.19 15.47
CA TYR A 143 -7.94 20.86 14.19
C TYR A 143 -7.74 19.93 12.97
N MET A 144 -6.72 19.08 13.00
CA MET A 144 -6.51 18.11 11.92
C MET A 144 -7.62 17.06 11.85
N THR A 145 -8.14 16.63 13.00
CA THR A 145 -9.19 15.61 13.07
C THR A 145 -10.51 16.15 12.53
N GLU A 146 -10.88 17.38 12.90
CA GLU A 146 -12.05 18.09 12.38
C GLU A 146 -11.99 18.23 10.85
N PHE A 147 -10.84 18.67 10.32
CA PHE A 147 -10.64 18.82 8.88
C PHE A 147 -10.90 17.53 8.08
N PHE A 148 -10.49 16.36 8.60
CA PHE A 148 -10.75 15.09 7.91
C PHE A 148 -12.22 14.66 8.00
N ASN A 149 -12.93 15.02 9.05
CA ASN A 149 -14.33 14.66 9.24
C ASN A 149 -15.27 15.53 8.40
N GLU A 150 -14.98 16.82 8.21
CA GLU A 150 -15.77 17.73 7.35
C GLU A 150 -15.83 17.27 5.89
N ASN A 151 -14.83 16.52 5.42
CA ASN A 151 -14.76 16.05 4.04
C ASN A 151 -15.56 14.75 3.79
N GLU A 152 -16.16 14.14 4.82
CA GLU A 152 -16.95 12.90 4.70
C GLU A 152 -18.48 13.13 4.72
N GLU A 153 -18.97 14.38 4.91
CA GLU A 153 -20.38 14.80 4.75
C GLU A 153 -20.71 15.29 3.32
#